data_AF-A0A971QIN6-F1
#
_entry.id   AF-A0A971QIN6-F1
#
_cell.length_a   1.000
_cell.length_b   1.000
_cell.length_c   1.000
_cell.angle_alpha   90.00
_cell.angle_beta   90.00
_cell.angle_gamma   90.00
#
_symmetry.space_group_name_H-M   'P 1'
#
loop_
_entity.id
_entity.type
_entity.pdbx_description
1 polymer ?
#
loop_
_entity_poly.entity_id
_entity_poly.type
_entity_poly.pdbx_seq_one_letter_code
_entity_poly.pdbx_strand_id
1 'polypeptide(L)'
;MKTLFDGTMEIITPCFCAGANQAKAEIRAPSIRGELRWWFRALGGTREQEARKQEARVFGSIKSEKAHTENQASALVVRVSDVLAGKSESRDLPNNHKFFTMSRKGPETMIPAGRQFRLQIIDRKGIEPELLKLTIDSCCRLGAIGLRARRGCGALQSTDYRPTATEVSVWADELRKRKFEVICRAPQQSAYDALLALEDEIKGLREDERIEKNGRNAMGFVQGSKRHASCLRVRPVLLENGKFLPVMVYSEAALGQGIKGIRSELKAHFG
;
A
#
# COMPACT_ATOMS: atom_id res chain seq x y z
N MET A 1 13.59 9.65 22.31
CA MET A 1 12.45 8.99 21.64
C MET A 1 11.55 10.08 21.11
N LYS A 2 11.22 10.06 19.81
CA LYS A 2 10.49 11.12 19.11
C LYS A 2 9.27 10.54 18.42
N THR A 3 8.09 11.10 18.66
CA THR A 3 6.89 10.74 17.90
C THR A 3 6.99 11.34 16.51
N LEU A 4 6.86 10.48 15.49
CA LEU A 4 6.88 10.87 14.07
C LEU A 4 5.47 11.01 13.50
N PHE A 5 4.53 10.24 14.02
CA PHE A 5 3.10 10.32 13.70
C PHE A 5 2.29 9.83 14.89
N ASP A 6 1.20 10.52 15.19
CA ASP A 6 0.17 10.10 16.14
C ASP A 6 -1.15 10.67 15.65
N GLY A 7 -2.07 9.80 15.24
CA GLY A 7 -3.32 10.21 14.63
C GLY A 7 -4.26 9.05 14.41
N THR A 8 -5.49 9.37 14.01
CA THR A 8 -6.53 8.38 13.74
C THR A 8 -6.53 8.00 12.26
N MET A 9 -6.51 6.70 11.99
CA MET A 9 -6.52 6.13 10.65
C MET A 9 -7.87 5.46 10.39
N GLU A 10 -8.34 5.54 9.15
CA GLU A 10 -9.55 4.88 8.68
C GLU A 10 -9.25 3.86 7.57
N ILE A 11 -9.88 2.70 7.64
CA ILE A 11 -9.96 1.71 6.56
C ILE A 11 -11.06 2.15 5.59
N ILE A 12 -10.71 2.66 4.42
CA ILE A 12 -11.71 3.23 3.48
C ILE A 12 -12.21 2.23 2.43
N THR A 13 -11.62 1.03 2.37
CA THR A 13 -12.09 -0.11 1.58
C THR A 13 -12.01 -1.40 2.39
N PRO A 14 -12.84 -2.42 2.11
CA PRO A 14 -12.82 -3.66 2.89
C PRO A 14 -11.39 -4.26 3.06
N CYS A 15 -10.99 -4.60 4.29
CA CYS A 15 -9.66 -5.18 4.62
C CYS A 15 -9.79 -6.64 5.04
N PHE A 16 -8.99 -7.49 4.41
CA PHE A 16 -8.87 -8.90 4.74
C PHE A 16 -7.53 -9.13 5.43
N CYS A 17 -7.53 -8.91 6.73
CA CYS A 17 -6.33 -8.89 7.56
C CYS A 17 -6.57 -9.87 8.71
N ALA A 18 -5.68 -10.82 8.98
CA ALA A 18 -5.90 -11.81 10.05
C ALA A 18 -4.64 -12.10 10.87
N GLY A 19 -4.90 -12.58 12.10
CA GLY A 19 -3.92 -12.82 13.15
C GLY A 19 -3.46 -14.25 13.27
N ALA A 20 -3.16 -14.66 14.51
CA ALA A 20 -3.05 -16.06 14.86
C ALA A 20 -4.37 -16.80 14.57
N ASN A 21 -5.50 -16.17 14.92
CA ASN A 21 -6.82 -16.64 14.51
C ASN A 21 -7.13 -16.17 13.07
N GLN A 22 -7.17 -17.11 12.13
CA GLN A 22 -7.49 -16.83 10.73
C GLN A 22 -8.99 -16.59 10.49
N ALA A 23 -9.86 -16.96 11.44
CA ALA A 23 -11.31 -16.78 11.34
C ALA A 23 -11.77 -15.36 11.73
N LYS A 24 -10.93 -14.59 12.42
CA LYS A 24 -11.25 -13.24 12.89
C LYS A 24 -10.32 -12.21 12.29
N ALA A 25 -10.89 -11.18 11.68
CA ALA A 25 -10.12 -10.09 11.14
C ALA A 25 -9.51 -9.21 12.25
N GLU A 26 -8.25 -8.83 12.09
CA GLU A 26 -7.56 -7.93 13.02
C GLU A 26 -6.56 -7.01 12.31
N ILE A 27 -6.47 -5.76 12.80
CA ILE A 27 -5.45 -4.80 12.39
C ILE A 27 -4.23 -5.00 13.28
N ARG A 28 -3.05 -5.19 12.67
CA ARG A 28 -1.83 -5.52 13.40
C ARG A 28 -0.72 -4.51 13.08
N ALA A 29 0.01 -4.07 14.10
CA ALA A 29 1.19 -3.22 13.91
C ALA A 29 2.22 -3.81 12.91
N PRO A 30 2.50 -5.14 12.89
CA PRO A 30 3.34 -5.75 11.86
C PRO A 30 2.89 -5.52 10.41
N SER A 31 1.57 -5.47 10.16
CA SER A 31 1.04 -5.21 8.81
C SER A 31 1.34 -3.80 8.34
N ILE A 32 1.12 -2.81 9.21
CA ILE A 32 1.42 -1.39 8.94
C ILE A 32 2.94 -1.18 8.81
N ARG A 33 3.73 -1.84 9.65
CA ARG A 33 5.18 -1.82 9.54
C ARG A 33 5.68 -2.38 8.20
N GLY A 34 5.07 -3.45 7.71
CA GLY A 34 5.36 -3.98 6.37
C GLY A 34 5.07 -2.97 5.26
N GLU A 35 3.98 -2.21 5.42
CA GLU A 35 3.59 -1.15 4.50
C GLU A 35 4.58 0.03 4.50
N LEU A 36 4.96 0.52 5.68
CA LEU A 36 6.01 1.54 5.83
C LEU A 36 7.33 1.09 5.21
N ARG A 37 7.73 -0.17 5.44
CA ARG A 37 8.96 -0.73 4.86
C ARG A 37 8.90 -0.80 3.34
N TRP A 38 7.73 -1.06 2.76
CA TRP A 38 7.56 -1.03 1.31
C TRP A 38 7.73 0.39 0.76
N TRP A 39 7.07 1.38 1.35
CA TRP A 39 7.20 2.79 0.92
C TRP A 39 8.63 3.29 1.06
N PHE A 40 9.31 2.96 2.16
CA PHE A 40 10.72 3.31 2.36
C PHE A 40 11.61 2.82 1.21
N ARG A 41 11.43 1.55 0.80
CA ARG A 41 12.17 0.97 -0.32
C ARG A 41 11.84 1.64 -1.64
N ALA A 42 10.55 1.84 -1.92
CA ALA A 42 10.08 2.42 -3.17
C ALA A 42 10.54 3.87 -3.35
N LEU A 43 10.68 4.63 -2.27
CA LEU A 43 11.04 6.06 -2.30
C LEU A 43 12.56 6.34 -2.37
N GLY A 44 13.40 5.31 -2.36
CA GLY A 44 14.85 5.48 -2.46
C GLY A 44 15.67 4.72 -1.41
N GLY A 45 15.04 4.02 -0.47
CA GLY A 45 15.71 3.06 0.41
C GLY A 45 16.03 1.75 -0.32
N THR A 46 16.76 1.84 -1.43
CA THR A 46 16.95 0.77 -2.43
C THR A 46 17.75 -0.44 -1.92
N ARG A 47 18.19 -1.33 -2.82
CA ARG A 47 18.80 -2.64 -2.49
C ARG A 47 20.33 -2.65 -2.42
N GLU A 48 20.96 -1.51 -2.69
CA GLU A 48 22.41 -1.35 -2.54
C GLU A 48 22.82 -1.58 -1.10
N GLN A 49 24.09 -1.97 -0.87
CA GLN A 49 24.57 -2.37 0.45
C GLN A 49 24.28 -1.30 1.52
N GLU A 50 24.45 -0.03 1.17
CA GLU A 50 24.15 1.10 2.07
C GLU A 50 22.65 1.24 2.36
N ALA A 51 21.81 1.06 1.36
CA ALA A 51 20.37 1.14 1.54
C ALA A 51 19.80 -0.05 2.35
N ARG A 52 20.43 -1.24 2.30
CA ARG A 52 20.12 -2.36 3.22
C ARG A 52 20.48 -2.03 4.67
N LYS A 53 21.63 -1.38 4.90
CA LYS A 53 22.03 -0.92 6.25
C LYS A 53 21.05 0.12 6.79
N GLN A 54 20.64 1.08 5.96
CA GLN A 54 19.63 2.07 6.33
C GLN A 54 18.29 1.41 6.66
N GLU A 55 17.83 0.48 5.83
CA GLU A 55 16.60 -0.26 6.08
C GLU A 55 16.67 -1.08 7.37
N ALA A 56 17.79 -1.77 7.63
CA ALA A 56 18.03 -2.51 8.87
C ALA A 56 18.07 -1.58 10.10
N ARG A 57 18.63 -0.37 9.98
CA ARG A 57 18.57 0.66 11.03
C ARG A 57 17.13 1.05 11.36
N VAL A 58 16.29 1.26 10.34
CA VAL A 58 14.88 1.67 10.51
C VAL A 58 14.02 0.51 11.00
N PHE A 59 13.97 -0.59 10.25
CA PHE A 59 13.03 -1.71 10.40
C PHE A 59 13.63 -2.95 11.05
N GLY A 60 14.90 -2.92 11.43
CA GLY A 60 15.58 -4.07 12.01
C GLY A 60 15.88 -5.17 11.00
N SER A 61 16.76 -6.08 11.40
CA SER A 61 17.18 -7.24 10.62
C SER A 61 17.49 -8.42 11.54
N ILE A 62 17.42 -9.61 10.96
CA ILE A 62 17.85 -10.87 11.57
C ILE A 62 19.10 -11.30 10.81
N LYS A 63 20.08 -11.88 11.50
CA LYS A 63 21.30 -12.39 10.89
C LYS A 63 20.97 -13.32 9.71
N SER A 64 21.50 -12.99 8.54
CA SER A 64 21.34 -13.81 7.33
C SER A 64 22.58 -13.69 6.47
N GLU A 65 23.24 -14.83 6.25
CA GLU A 65 24.42 -14.92 5.38
C GLU A 65 24.05 -14.60 3.93
N LYS A 66 22.94 -15.15 3.43
CA LYS A 66 22.44 -14.89 2.07
C LYS A 66 22.11 -13.41 1.81
N ALA A 67 21.67 -12.68 2.84
CA ALA A 67 21.29 -11.28 2.70
C ALA A 67 22.39 -10.30 3.16
N HIS A 68 23.51 -10.80 3.69
CA HIS A 68 24.57 -10.03 4.34
C HIS A 68 24.04 -9.04 5.38
N THR A 69 23.27 -9.55 6.35
CA THR A 69 22.66 -8.73 7.41
C THR A 69 22.98 -9.29 8.79
N GLU A 70 23.06 -8.40 9.78
CA GLU A 70 23.29 -8.75 11.19
C GLU A 70 22.01 -8.62 12.03
N ASN A 71 22.05 -9.10 13.28
CA ASN A 71 20.95 -8.88 14.22
C ASN A 71 20.93 -7.40 14.62
N GLN A 72 19.87 -6.71 14.21
CA GLN A 72 19.69 -5.31 14.54
C GLN A 72 18.25 -5.04 14.96
N ALA A 73 18.10 -4.49 16.16
CA ALA A 73 16.80 -4.11 16.65
C ALA A 73 16.35 -2.79 15.96
N SER A 74 15.16 -2.80 15.39
CA SER A 74 14.55 -1.68 14.64
C SER A 74 14.42 -0.40 15.41
N ALA A 75 14.79 0.76 14.86
CA ALA A 75 14.56 2.04 15.51
C ALA A 75 13.06 2.46 15.56
N LEU A 76 12.25 1.95 14.64
CA LEU A 76 10.83 2.31 14.53
C LEU A 76 9.94 1.43 15.42
N VAL A 77 9.12 2.07 16.25
CA VAL A 77 8.02 1.45 17.00
C VAL A 77 6.71 1.84 16.34
N VAL A 78 5.87 0.85 16.03
CA VAL A 78 4.51 1.05 15.49
C VAL A 78 3.52 0.52 16.52
N ARG A 79 2.56 1.35 16.92
CA ARG A 79 1.47 0.97 17.83
C ARG A 79 0.13 1.17 17.15
N VAL A 80 -0.77 0.23 17.37
CA VAL A 80 -2.17 0.27 16.95
C VAL A 80 -3.00 0.10 18.21
N SER A 81 -3.91 1.03 18.46
CA SER A 81 -4.84 0.99 19.58
C SER A 81 -6.22 1.49 19.14
N ASP A 82 -7.19 1.45 20.06
CA ASP A 82 -8.49 2.12 19.92
C ASP A 82 -9.19 1.77 18.60
N VAL A 83 -9.33 0.46 18.33
CA VAL A 83 -10.03 -0.01 17.13
C VAL A 83 -11.53 0.18 17.35
N LEU A 84 -12.10 1.20 16.70
CA LEU A 84 -13.47 1.67 16.92
C LEU A 84 -14.28 1.55 15.63
N ALA A 85 -15.57 1.20 15.75
CA ALA A 85 -16.51 1.21 14.63
C ALA A 85 -16.59 2.59 13.97
N GLY A 86 -16.74 2.60 12.64
CA GLY A 86 -16.80 3.82 11.83
C GLY A 86 -18.21 4.36 11.60
N LYS A 87 -18.29 5.51 10.91
CA LYS A 87 -19.58 6.10 10.47
C LYS A 87 -20.29 5.31 9.36
N SER A 88 -19.55 4.54 8.55
CA SER A 88 -20.09 3.73 7.45
C SER A 88 -19.39 2.37 7.43
N GLU A 89 -20.02 1.33 7.99
CA GLU A 89 -19.50 -0.05 7.94
C GLU A 89 -20.08 -0.82 6.75
N SER A 90 -19.84 -0.35 5.51
CA SER A 90 -20.21 -1.16 4.34
C SER A 90 -19.35 -2.42 4.26
N ARG A 91 -20.04 -3.55 4.06
CA ARG A 91 -19.46 -4.87 3.81
C ARG A 91 -19.47 -5.23 2.33
N ASP A 92 -19.91 -4.30 1.49
CA ASP A 92 -20.09 -4.54 0.08
C ASP A 92 -18.72 -4.58 -0.59
N LEU A 93 -18.43 -5.75 -1.12
CA LEU A 93 -17.38 -5.93 -2.11
C LEU A 93 -18.03 -5.96 -3.48
N PRO A 94 -17.26 -5.75 -4.55
CA PRO A 94 -17.64 -6.15 -5.91
C PRO A 94 -18.01 -7.64 -5.96
N ASN A 95 -19.26 -7.96 -5.62
CA ASN A 95 -19.85 -9.28 -5.78
C ASN A 95 -19.87 -9.53 -7.29
N ASN A 96 -18.99 -10.44 -7.74
CA ASN A 96 -18.77 -10.91 -9.13
C ASN A 96 -17.42 -10.56 -9.75
N HIS A 97 -16.53 -9.83 -9.07
CA HIS A 97 -15.23 -9.48 -9.66
C HIS A 97 -14.06 -10.31 -9.11
N LYS A 98 -13.48 -11.15 -9.99
CA LYS A 98 -12.33 -12.04 -9.72
C LYS A 98 -11.11 -11.30 -9.13
N PHE A 99 -11.03 -9.97 -9.29
CA PHE A 99 -9.98 -9.13 -8.73
C PHE A 99 -10.16 -8.84 -7.23
N PHE A 100 -11.38 -8.90 -6.69
CA PHE A 100 -11.69 -8.56 -5.31
C PHE A 100 -12.21 -9.75 -4.49
N THR A 101 -12.63 -10.83 -5.14
CA THR A 101 -13.07 -12.05 -4.46
C THR A 101 -11.89 -12.84 -3.90
N MET A 102 -11.88 -13.08 -2.58
CA MET A 102 -11.09 -14.14 -1.95
C MET A 102 -11.91 -14.92 -0.94
N SER A 103 -11.70 -16.24 -0.98
CA SER A 103 -12.28 -17.30 -0.16
C SER A 103 -11.85 -17.22 1.31
N ARG A 104 -12.36 -16.23 2.05
CA ARG A 104 -12.44 -16.35 3.51
C ARG A 104 -13.92 -16.45 3.88
N LYS A 105 -14.29 -17.61 4.44
CA LYS A 105 -15.69 -17.95 4.72
C LYS A 105 -16.15 -17.14 5.94
N GLY A 106 -17.10 -16.23 5.71
CA GLY A 106 -17.87 -15.57 6.76
C GLY A 106 -17.51 -14.10 6.99
N PRO A 107 -18.49 -13.30 7.44
CA PRO A 107 -18.34 -11.85 7.62
C PRO A 107 -17.25 -11.46 8.63
N GLU A 108 -16.94 -12.31 9.60
CA GLU A 108 -15.94 -12.05 10.65
C GLU A 108 -14.49 -12.01 10.13
N THR A 109 -14.26 -12.50 8.91
CA THR A 109 -12.94 -12.57 8.29
C THR A 109 -12.53 -11.29 7.55
N MET A 110 -13.38 -10.26 7.61
CA MET A 110 -13.22 -8.99 6.93
C MET A 110 -13.48 -7.83 7.90
N ILE A 111 -12.63 -6.81 7.82
CA ILE A 111 -12.88 -5.50 8.42
C ILE A 111 -13.64 -4.67 7.37
N PRO A 112 -14.86 -4.18 7.67
CA PRO A 112 -15.61 -3.33 6.76
C PRO A 112 -14.89 -1.99 6.54
N ALA A 113 -15.27 -1.28 5.48
CA ALA A 113 -14.89 0.12 5.33
C ALA A 113 -15.39 0.95 6.53
N GLY A 114 -14.84 2.14 6.72
CA GLY A 114 -15.15 3.04 7.83
C GLY A 114 -14.44 2.73 9.13
N ARG A 115 -13.90 1.51 9.32
CA ARG A 115 -13.28 1.12 10.60
C ARG A 115 -12.09 2.01 10.95
N GLN A 116 -12.07 2.56 12.17
CA GLN A 116 -11.02 3.47 12.62
C GLN A 116 -10.12 2.83 13.68
N PHE A 117 -8.89 3.32 13.77
CA PHE A 117 -7.93 2.94 14.80
C PHE A 117 -6.90 4.05 15.00
N ARG A 118 -6.34 4.16 16.20
CA ARG A 118 -5.22 5.06 16.47
C ARG A 118 -3.91 4.41 16.02
N LEU A 119 -3.09 5.18 15.29
CA LEU A 119 -1.77 4.78 14.85
C LEU A 119 -0.72 5.71 15.47
N GLN A 120 0.28 5.12 16.13
CA GLN A 120 1.47 5.84 16.57
C GLN A 120 2.72 5.26 15.90
N ILE A 121 3.56 6.14 15.37
CA ILE A 121 4.86 5.82 14.81
C ILE A 121 5.91 6.61 15.59
N ILE A 122 6.83 5.88 16.23
CA ILE A 122 7.79 6.47 17.17
C ILE A 122 9.20 6.04 16.78
N ASP A 123 10.10 7.01 16.71
CA ASP A 123 11.53 6.77 16.56
C ASP A 123 12.21 6.71 17.94
N ARG A 124 12.82 5.56 18.24
CA ARG A 124 13.53 5.34 19.50
C ARG A 124 15.04 5.62 19.42
N LYS A 125 15.62 5.72 18.22
CA LYS A 125 17.09 5.80 18.02
C LYS A 125 17.58 7.09 17.35
N GLY A 126 16.70 8.02 16.99
CA GLY A 126 17.11 9.28 16.36
C GLY A 126 17.61 9.03 14.94
N ILE A 127 16.74 8.61 14.04
CA ILE A 127 17.05 8.43 12.62
C ILE A 127 16.83 9.75 11.88
N GLU A 128 17.68 10.00 10.90
CA GLU A 128 17.53 11.10 9.96
C GLU A 128 16.11 11.12 9.33
N PRO A 129 15.40 12.26 9.39
CA PRO A 129 13.96 12.27 9.23
C PRO A 129 13.47 12.37 7.79
N GLU A 130 14.27 12.78 6.80
CA GLU A 130 13.71 13.21 5.50
C GLU A 130 13.01 12.08 4.74
N LEU A 131 13.73 10.99 4.43
CA LEU A 131 13.16 9.83 3.73
C LEU A 131 12.08 9.14 4.57
N LEU A 132 12.26 9.11 5.90
CA LEU A 132 11.31 8.49 6.82
C LEU A 132 10.01 9.29 6.93
N LYS A 133 10.08 10.63 6.92
CA LYS A 133 8.92 11.53 6.88
C LYS A 133 8.14 11.30 5.60
N LEU A 134 8.82 11.32 4.45
CA LEU A 134 8.18 11.04 3.17
C LEU A 134 7.55 9.64 3.12
N THR A 135 8.21 8.65 3.73
CA THR A 135 7.69 7.28 3.87
C THR A 135 6.40 7.24 4.67
N ILE A 136 6.38 7.92 5.82
CA ILE A 136 5.21 7.99 6.70
C ILE A 136 4.08 8.73 6.00
N ASP A 137 4.35 9.87 5.39
CA ASP A 137 3.37 10.66 4.64
C ASP A 137 2.77 9.85 3.49
N SER A 138 3.62 9.16 2.71
CA SER A 138 3.17 8.28 1.63
C SER A 138 2.30 7.13 2.15
N CYS A 139 2.69 6.50 3.25
CA CYS A 139 1.93 5.42 3.86
C CYS A 139 0.59 5.91 4.44
N CYS A 140 0.55 7.08 5.07
CA CYS A 140 -0.67 7.64 5.64
C CYS A 140 -1.64 8.15 4.56
N ARG A 141 -1.11 8.55 3.39
CA ARG A 141 -1.91 8.99 2.25
C ARG A 141 -2.37 7.83 1.39
N LEU A 142 -1.46 6.94 0.96
CA LEU A 142 -1.63 5.93 -0.10
C LEU A 142 -1.45 4.48 0.40
N GLY A 143 -1.25 4.26 1.69
CA GLY A 143 -1.01 2.94 2.24
C GLY A 143 -2.22 2.01 2.19
N ALA A 144 -1.96 0.71 2.20
CA ALA A 144 -2.99 -0.31 2.30
C ALA A 144 -2.48 -1.57 3.02
N ILE A 145 -3.36 -2.28 3.73
CA ILE A 145 -3.02 -3.50 4.47
C ILE A 145 -3.92 -4.68 4.13
N GLY A 146 -3.41 -5.90 4.36
CA GLY A 146 -4.17 -7.13 4.19
C GLY A 146 -4.04 -7.79 2.81
N LEU A 147 -4.89 -8.80 2.57
CA LEU A 147 -4.96 -9.46 1.28
C LEU A 147 -5.49 -8.48 0.23
N ARG A 148 -4.92 -8.56 -0.97
CA ARG A 148 -5.27 -7.68 -2.11
C ARG A 148 -5.04 -6.18 -1.82
N ALA A 149 -4.21 -5.82 -0.84
CA ALA A 149 -3.82 -4.44 -0.57
C ALA A 149 -3.24 -3.69 -1.79
N ARG A 150 -2.60 -4.41 -2.71
CA ARG A 150 -2.07 -3.84 -3.97
C ARG A 150 -3.12 -3.74 -5.08
N ARG A 151 -4.32 -4.24 -4.83
CA ARG A 151 -5.46 -4.27 -5.76
C ARG A 151 -6.63 -3.46 -5.21
N GLY A 152 -6.45 -2.61 -4.19
CA GLY A 152 -7.46 -1.67 -3.72
C GLY A 152 -8.14 -2.02 -2.40
N CYS A 153 -8.00 -3.24 -1.90
CA CYS A 153 -8.54 -3.63 -0.58
C CYS A 153 -7.71 -3.03 0.57
N GLY A 154 -8.34 -2.83 1.73
CA GLY A 154 -7.69 -2.37 2.96
C GLY A 154 -6.92 -1.07 2.84
N ALA A 155 -7.39 -0.16 1.98
CA ALA A 155 -6.82 1.18 1.85
C ALA A 155 -6.95 1.96 3.16
N LEU A 156 -5.87 2.62 3.57
CA LEU A 156 -5.74 3.36 4.82
C LEU A 156 -5.65 4.86 4.53
N GLN A 157 -6.30 5.68 5.35
CA GLN A 157 -6.13 7.13 5.28
C GLN A 157 -6.36 7.84 6.63
N SER A 158 -5.50 8.81 6.97
CA SER A 158 -5.62 9.59 8.22
C SER A 158 -6.87 10.46 8.25
N THR A 159 -7.71 10.33 9.26
CA THR A 159 -8.96 11.10 9.40
C THR A 159 -8.72 12.60 9.56
N ASP A 160 -7.54 12.99 10.02
CA ASP A 160 -7.20 14.38 10.30
C ASP A 160 -6.94 15.18 9.00
N TYR A 161 -6.77 14.47 7.88
CA TYR A 161 -6.50 15.09 6.59
C TYR A 161 -7.11 14.29 5.43
N ARG A 162 -8.00 14.95 4.68
CA ARG A 162 -8.54 14.46 3.40
C ARG A 162 -8.07 15.42 2.32
N PRO A 163 -7.33 14.98 1.29
CA PRO A 163 -6.82 15.88 0.27
C PRO A 163 -7.90 16.30 -0.72
N THR A 164 -7.69 17.44 -1.36
CA THR A 164 -8.36 17.82 -2.61
C THR A 164 -7.79 17.02 -3.78
N ALA A 165 -8.50 16.95 -4.91
CA ALA A 165 -7.98 16.34 -6.12
C ALA A 165 -6.69 17.04 -6.62
N THR A 166 -6.61 18.36 -6.46
CA THR A 166 -5.43 19.16 -6.82
C THR A 166 -4.23 18.79 -5.95
N GLU A 167 -4.41 18.64 -4.64
CA GLU A 167 -3.32 18.20 -3.75
C GLU A 167 -2.84 16.79 -4.07
N VAL A 168 -3.73 15.88 -4.48
CA VAL A 168 -3.32 14.56 -4.97
C VAL A 168 -2.52 14.68 -6.27
N SER A 169 -2.87 15.61 -7.16
CA SER A 169 -2.11 15.87 -8.39
C SER A 169 -0.70 16.38 -8.09
N VAL A 170 -0.57 17.37 -7.20
CA VAL A 170 0.74 17.91 -6.77
C VAL A 170 1.60 16.79 -6.18
N TRP A 171 1.00 15.97 -5.32
CA TRP A 171 1.69 14.81 -4.75
C TRP A 171 2.09 13.77 -5.80
N ALA A 172 1.23 13.51 -6.80
CA ALA A 172 1.55 12.63 -7.92
C ALA A 172 2.78 13.14 -8.68
N ASP A 173 2.92 14.44 -8.89
CA ASP A 173 4.09 15.06 -9.54
C ASP A 173 5.36 14.90 -8.71
N GLU A 174 5.29 15.01 -7.38
CA GLU A 174 6.41 14.73 -6.49
C GLU A 174 6.88 13.28 -6.57
N LEU A 175 5.94 12.34 -6.62
CA LEU A 175 6.25 10.92 -6.84
C LEU A 175 6.85 10.70 -8.24
N ARG A 176 6.36 11.36 -9.28
CA ARG A 176 6.92 11.28 -10.64
C ARG A 176 8.37 11.74 -10.71
N LYS A 177 8.73 12.82 -10.01
CA LYS A 177 10.12 13.26 -9.85
C LYS A 177 11.03 12.17 -9.23
N ARG A 178 10.44 11.24 -8.49
CA ARG A 178 11.10 10.08 -7.87
C ARG A 178 10.95 8.79 -8.67
N LYS A 179 10.68 8.89 -9.98
CA LYS A 179 10.54 7.75 -10.90
C LYS A 179 9.37 6.81 -10.58
N PHE A 180 8.32 7.36 -9.97
CA PHE A 180 7.03 6.68 -9.94
C PHE A 180 6.21 7.06 -11.16
N GLU A 181 5.33 6.15 -11.56
CA GLU A 181 4.24 6.43 -12.48
C GLU A 181 2.96 6.46 -11.65
N VAL A 182 2.19 7.54 -11.77
CA VAL A 182 0.98 7.76 -10.96
C VAL A 182 -0.18 8.11 -11.86
N ILE A 183 -1.24 7.30 -11.86
CA ILE A 183 -2.50 7.53 -12.57
C ILE A 183 -3.57 7.98 -11.60
N CYS A 184 -4.27 9.05 -11.97
CA CYS A 184 -5.51 9.47 -11.33
C CYS A 184 -6.64 9.37 -12.36
N ARG A 185 -7.80 8.87 -11.95
CA ARG A 185 -9.04 8.87 -12.76
C ARG A 185 -10.05 9.84 -12.16
N ALA A 186 -11.16 10.07 -12.86
CA ALA A 186 -12.21 10.96 -12.38
C ALA A 186 -12.71 10.53 -10.98
N PRO A 187 -12.94 11.47 -10.04
CA PRO A 187 -13.51 11.14 -8.73
C PRO A 187 -14.87 10.44 -8.85
N GLN A 188 -15.05 9.38 -8.08
CA GLN A 188 -16.26 8.56 -8.02
C GLN A 188 -17.08 8.84 -6.76
N GLN A 189 -18.36 8.47 -6.76
CA GLN A 189 -19.26 8.74 -5.63
C GLN A 189 -19.04 7.78 -4.46
N SER A 190 -18.54 6.58 -4.73
CA SER A 190 -18.27 5.58 -3.71
C SER A 190 -16.89 4.94 -3.87
N ALA A 191 -16.38 4.36 -2.78
CA ALA A 191 -15.17 3.56 -2.83
C ALA A 191 -15.32 2.37 -3.78
N TYR A 192 -16.53 1.81 -3.86
CA TYR A 192 -16.87 0.70 -4.76
C TYR A 192 -16.70 1.07 -6.22
N ASP A 193 -17.29 2.19 -6.66
CA ASP A 193 -17.19 2.66 -8.04
C ASP A 193 -15.73 2.98 -8.42
N ALA A 194 -14.98 3.53 -7.47
CA ALA A 194 -13.55 3.75 -7.67
C ALA A 194 -12.75 2.46 -7.83
N LEU A 195 -13.11 1.39 -7.12
CA LEU A 195 -12.49 0.08 -7.28
C LEU A 195 -12.82 -0.56 -8.64
N LEU A 196 -14.05 -0.38 -9.14
CA LEU A 196 -14.42 -0.83 -10.48
C LEU A 196 -13.62 -0.10 -11.56
N ALA A 197 -13.51 1.22 -11.47
CA ALA A 197 -12.71 2.02 -12.41
C ALA A 197 -11.23 1.57 -12.44
N LEU A 198 -10.65 1.26 -11.27
CA LEU A 198 -9.28 0.74 -11.16
C LEU A 198 -9.13 -0.66 -11.74
N GLU A 199 -10.15 -1.50 -11.64
CA GLU A 199 -10.12 -2.83 -12.22
C GLU A 199 -10.08 -2.76 -13.74
N ASP A 200 -10.93 -1.94 -14.34
CA ASP A 200 -10.98 -1.79 -15.79
C ASP A 200 -9.68 -1.20 -16.33
N GLU A 201 -9.08 -0.26 -15.62
CA GLU A 201 -7.74 0.25 -15.92
C GLU A 201 -6.66 -0.85 -15.88
N ILE A 202 -6.71 -1.73 -14.87
CA ILE A 202 -5.79 -2.88 -14.79
C ILE A 202 -5.99 -3.85 -15.95
N LYS A 203 -7.23 -4.05 -16.43
CA LYS A 203 -7.52 -4.93 -17.57
C LYS A 203 -6.95 -4.33 -18.85
N GLY A 204 -7.25 -3.06 -19.13
CA GLY A 204 -6.71 -2.33 -20.29
C GLY A 204 -5.19 -2.39 -20.31
N LEU A 205 -4.55 -2.04 -19.19
CA LEU A 205 -3.09 -2.11 -19.07
C LEU A 205 -2.52 -3.50 -19.38
N ARG A 206 -3.21 -4.60 -19.01
CA ARG A 206 -2.73 -5.96 -19.33
C ARG A 206 -2.82 -6.27 -20.82
N GLU A 207 -3.86 -5.78 -21.48
CA GLU A 207 -4.10 -5.97 -22.90
C GLU A 207 -3.08 -5.17 -23.71
N ASP A 208 -2.94 -3.88 -23.42
CA ASP A 208 -2.04 -2.95 -24.10
C ASP A 208 -0.58 -3.39 -24.02
N GLU A 209 -0.16 -3.84 -22.84
CA GLU A 209 1.21 -4.26 -22.56
C GLU A 209 1.49 -5.73 -22.91
N ARG A 210 0.46 -6.44 -23.42
CA ARG A 210 0.51 -7.88 -23.71
C ARG A 210 1.10 -8.68 -22.54
N ILE A 211 0.63 -8.37 -21.32
CA ILE A 211 1.16 -8.96 -20.09
C ILE A 211 0.72 -10.41 -20.02
N GLU A 212 1.69 -11.33 -20.14
CA GLU A 212 1.44 -12.75 -19.98
C GLU A 212 0.83 -13.08 -18.62
N LYS A 213 -0.29 -13.81 -18.66
CA LYS A 213 -0.93 -14.35 -17.46
C LYS A 213 0.02 -15.34 -16.78
N ASN A 214 0.26 -15.15 -15.49
CA ASN A 214 1.21 -15.92 -14.67
C ASN A 214 2.69 -15.79 -15.10
N GLY A 215 3.03 -14.84 -15.97
CA GLY A 215 4.41 -14.54 -16.33
C GLY A 215 5.20 -13.88 -15.19
N ARG A 216 6.54 -13.89 -15.29
CA ARG A 216 7.42 -13.22 -14.32
C ARG A 216 7.48 -11.72 -14.61
N ASN A 217 6.42 -11.00 -14.26
CA ASN A 217 6.26 -9.58 -14.54
C ASN A 217 5.85 -8.76 -13.31
N ALA A 218 5.86 -7.45 -13.47
CA ALA A 218 5.59 -6.49 -12.40
C ALA A 218 4.14 -6.49 -11.87
N MET A 219 3.22 -7.24 -12.48
CA MET A 219 1.85 -7.43 -11.95
C MET A 219 1.77 -8.50 -10.85
N GLY A 220 2.91 -9.14 -10.56
CA GLY A 220 3.08 -10.18 -9.56
C GLY A 220 2.73 -11.56 -10.09
N PHE A 221 3.39 -12.57 -9.53
CA PHE A 221 3.18 -13.97 -9.89
C PHE A 221 3.43 -14.90 -8.71
N VAL A 222 2.89 -16.11 -8.84
CA VAL A 222 3.18 -17.26 -7.98
C VAL A 222 3.46 -18.45 -8.91
N GLN A 223 4.69 -18.93 -8.91
CA GLN A 223 5.14 -20.09 -9.69
C GLN A 223 5.91 -21.03 -8.75
N GLY A 224 5.21 -22.02 -8.19
CA GLY A 224 5.77 -22.89 -7.15
C GLY A 224 6.23 -22.11 -5.92
N SER A 225 7.51 -22.24 -5.56
CA SER A 225 8.13 -21.48 -4.46
C SER A 225 8.53 -20.05 -4.85
N LYS A 226 8.63 -19.74 -6.15
CA LYS A 226 8.97 -18.39 -6.63
C LYS A 226 7.73 -17.51 -6.61
N ARG A 227 7.84 -16.38 -5.92
CA ARG A 227 6.75 -15.41 -5.78
C ARG A 227 7.30 -14.02 -5.94
N HIS A 228 6.51 -13.15 -6.58
CA HIS A 228 6.82 -11.73 -6.64
C HIS A 228 5.55 -10.93 -6.41
N ALA A 229 5.70 -9.88 -5.60
CA ALA A 229 4.63 -8.96 -5.29
C ALA A 229 4.49 -7.92 -6.40
N SER A 230 3.27 -7.72 -6.93
CA SER A 230 2.92 -6.63 -7.85
C SER A 230 3.58 -5.31 -7.43
N CYS A 231 4.32 -4.70 -8.35
CA CYS A 231 4.87 -3.35 -8.21
C CYS A 231 3.79 -2.30 -8.45
N LEU A 232 2.78 -2.62 -9.26
CA LEU A 232 1.57 -1.82 -9.39
C LEU A 232 0.73 -1.93 -8.12
N ARG A 233 0.38 -0.78 -7.54
CA ARG A 233 -0.56 -0.62 -6.44
C ARG A 233 -1.71 0.26 -6.90
N VAL A 234 -2.93 -0.16 -6.65
CA VAL A 234 -4.12 0.63 -6.93
C VAL A 234 -4.94 0.76 -5.66
N ARG A 235 -5.56 1.92 -5.44
CA ARG A 235 -6.49 2.15 -4.34
C ARG A 235 -7.23 3.49 -4.52
N PRO A 236 -8.45 3.65 -3.97
CA PRO A 236 -9.14 4.94 -3.96
C PRO A 236 -8.60 5.88 -2.87
N VAL A 237 -8.59 7.19 -3.13
CA VAL A 237 -8.32 8.25 -2.15
C VAL A 237 -9.63 8.88 -1.74
N LEU A 238 -9.93 8.94 -0.44
CA LEU A 238 -11.09 9.67 0.03
C LEU A 238 -10.76 11.17 0.04
N LEU A 239 -11.43 11.94 -0.81
CA LEU A 239 -11.25 13.38 -0.93
C LEU A 239 -12.05 14.13 0.14
N GLU A 240 -11.69 15.39 0.41
CA GLU A 240 -12.41 16.25 1.37
C GLU A 240 -13.90 16.41 1.07
N ASN A 241 -14.27 16.35 -0.21
CA ASN A 241 -15.66 16.48 -0.69
C ASN A 241 -16.45 15.16 -0.59
N GLY A 242 -15.89 14.13 0.04
CA GLY A 242 -16.53 12.82 0.22
C GLY A 242 -16.45 11.89 -0.99
N LYS A 243 -15.94 12.35 -2.14
CA LYS A 243 -15.73 11.51 -3.33
C LYS A 243 -14.45 10.69 -3.22
N PHE A 244 -14.36 9.64 -4.04
CA PHE A 244 -13.23 8.71 -4.07
C PHE A 244 -12.45 8.86 -5.38
N LEU A 245 -11.22 9.34 -5.29
CA LEU A 245 -10.33 9.46 -6.46
C LEU A 245 -9.63 8.12 -6.71
N PRO A 246 -9.85 7.44 -7.85
CA PRO A 246 -9.14 6.21 -8.16
C PRO A 246 -7.68 6.52 -8.51
N VAL A 247 -6.73 5.92 -7.78
CA VAL A 247 -5.29 6.15 -7.96
C VAL A 247 -4.52 4.85 -8.19
N MET A 248 -3.61 4.89 -9.15
CA MET A 248 -2.64 3.82 -9.44
C MET A 248 -1.23 4.35 -9.29
N VAL A 249 -0.37 3.56 -8.66
CA VAL A 249 1.03 3.89 -8.42
C VAL A 249 1.89 2.71 -8.84
N TYR A 250 2.86 2.96 -9.69
CA TYR A 250 3.87 2.00 -10.11
C TYR A 250 5.27 2.59 -9.91
N SER A 251 6.23 1.73 -9.56
CA SER A 251 7.65 2.10 -9.51
C SER A 251 8.51 0.88 -9.80
N GLU A 252 9.48 1.06 -10.70
CA GLU A 252 10.48 0.04 -11.01
C GLU A 252 11.41 -0.25 -9.83
N ALA A 253 11.57 0.68 -8.89
CA ALA A 253 12.35 0.46 -7.67
C ALA A 253 11.82 -0.72 -6.83
N ALA A 254 10.55 -1.09 -7.01
CA ALA A 254 9.93 -2.24 -6.36
C ALA A 254 10.18 -3.58 -7.09
N LEU A 255 10.84 -3.58 -8.26
CA LEU A 255 11.06 -4.80 -9.05
C LEU A 255 11.99 -5.79 -8.36
N GLY A 256 11.69 -7.07 -8.52
CA GLY A 256 12.59 -8.17 -8.16
C GLY A 256 13.70 -8.30 -9.21
N GLN A 257 14.83 -8.91 -8.84
CA GLN A 257 15.83 -9.32 -9.84
C GLN A 257 15.19 -10.29 -10.84
N GLY A 258 15.43 -10.04 -12.14
CA GLY A 258 14.89 -10.86 -13.23
C GLY A 258 13.38 -10.75 -13.45
N ILE A 259 12.73 -9.71 -12.88
CA ILE A 259 11.31 -9.42 -13.13
C ILE A 259 11.20 -8.41 -14.26
N LYS A 260 10.40 -8.75 -15.26
CA LYS A 260 10.10 -7.86 -16.38
C LYS A 260 9.20 -6.72 -15.89
N GLY A 261 9.66 -5.48 -16.10
CA GLY A 261 8.85 -4.27 -15.93
C GLY A 261 7.65 -4.26 -16.88
N ILE A 262 6.77 -3.27 -16.68
CA ILE A 262 5.73 -2.93 -17.65
C ILE A 262 6.44 -2.18 -18.80
N ARG A 263 6.19 -2.58 -20.06
CA ARG A 263 7.09 -2.33 -21.20
C ARG A 263 6.93 -0.94 -21.80
N SER A 264 5.73 -0.36 -21.83
CA SER A 264 5.57 1.00 -22.31
C SER A 264 5.58 1.97 -21.15
N GLU A 265 6.11 3.13 -21.45
CA GLU A 265 5.91 4.31 -20.65
C GLU A 265 4.41 4.40 -20.40
N LEU A 266 4.00 4.22 -19.14
CA LEU A 266 2.63 4.45 -18.71
C LEU A 266 2.20 5.84 -19.24
N LYS A 267 3.17 6.76 -19.47
CA LYS A 267 3.12 8.03 -20.25
C LYS A 267 2.22 8.05 -21.50
N ALA A 268 2.11 6.98 -22.28
CA ALA A 268 1.25 6.99 -23.48
C ALA A 268 -0.25 7.07 -23.14
N HIS A 269 -0.65 6.67 -21.93
CA HIS A 269 -2.00 6.87 -21.37
C HIS A 269 -2.14 8.16 -20.54
N PHE A 270 -1.11 9.02 -20.52
CA PHE A 270 -1.06 10.31 -19.81
C PHE A 270 -0.86 11.52 -20.72
N GLY A 271 -0.97 11.33 -22.05
CA GLY A 271 -1.13 12.41 -23.01
C GLY A 271 -2.59 12.80 -23.16
#